data_AF-A0A4R5MHS3-F1
#
_entry.id   AF-A0A4R5MHS3-F1
#
_cell.length_a   1.000
_cell.length_b   1.000
_cell.length_c   1.000
_cell.angle_alpha   90.00
_cell.angle_beta   90.00
_cell.angle_gamma   90.00
#
_symmetry.space_group_name_H-M   'P 1'
#
loop_
_entity.id
_entity.type
_entity.pdbx_description
1 polymer ?
#
loop_
_entity_poly.entity_id
_entity_poly.type
_entity_poly.pdbx_seq_one_letter_code
_entity_poly.pdbx_strand_id
1 'polypeptide(L)'
;MKVSKIDRLLLASGCQGTVARISVLIVAYLGMVCLPAINQWTVIHWGWSGASEKQLKATVGLEFIFKCLLVFGIAMEIVRLLVVHIRRRKRK
;
A
#
# COMPACT_ATOMS: atom_id res chain seq x y z
N MET A 1 -17.17 -3.45 21.34
CA MET A 1 -16.46 -4.12 20.22
C MET A 1 -15.01 -4.37 20.63
N LYS A 2 -14.50 -5.60 20.52
CA LYS A 2 -13.07 -5.90 20.77
C LYS A 2 -12.26 -5.31 19.60
N VAL A 3 -11.53 -4.22 19.85
CA VAL A 3 -10.61 -3.63 18.85
C VAL A 3 -9.57 -4.68 18.48
N SER A 4 -9.48 -5.01 17.18
CA SER A 4 -8.54 -6.00 16.65
C SER A 4 -7.10 -5.62 17.00
N LYS A 5 -6.23 -6.63 17.21
CA LYS A 5 -4.80 -6.38 17.45
C LYS A 5 -4.17 -5.58 16.30
N ILE A 6 -4.66 -5.79 15.08
CA ILE A 6 -4.22 -5.09 13.87
C ILE A 6 -4.62 -3.61 13.93
N ASP A 7 -5.88 -3.31 14.29
CA ASP A 7 -6.35 -1.92 14.44
C ASP A 7 -5.55 -1.18 15.51
N ARG A 8 -5.22 -1.85 16.61
CA ARG A 8 -4.34 -1.28 17.64
C ARG A 8 -2.93 -0.99 17.12
N LEU A 9 -2.38 -1.85 16.28
CA LEU A 9 -1.07 -1.65 15.66
C LEU A 9 -1.09 -0.49 14.67
N LEU A 10 -2.14 -0.39 13.85
CA LEU A 10 -2.33 0.68 12.87
C LEU A 10 -2.61 2.03 13.51
N LEU A 11 -3.22 2.07 14.70
CA LEU A 11 -3.47 3.31 15.45
C LEU A 11 -2.29 3.69 16.35
N ALA A 12 -1.31 2.81 16.54
CA ALA A 12 -0.14 3.10 17.37
C ALA A 12 0.65 4.31 16.83
N SER A 13 1.19 5.10 17.76
CA SER A 13 2.04 6.26 17.43
C SER A 13 3.52 5.91 17.55
N GLY A 14 4.35 6.50 16.68
CA GLY A 14 5.79 6.23 16.62
C GLY A 14 6.14 5.11 15.63
N CYS A 15 7.36 4.58 15.77
CA CYS A 15 7.99 3.73 14.75
C CYS A 15 7.18 2.45 14.45
N GLN A 16 6.66 1.77 15.47
CA GLN A 16 5.89 0.52 15.29
C GLN A 16 4.62 0.72 14.45
N GLY A 17 3.85 1.79 14.71
CA GLY A 17 2.64 2.08 13.94
C GLY A 17 2.93 2.55 12.53
N THR A 18 4.00 3.32 12.33
CA THR A 18 4.45 3.72 10.99
C THR A 18 4.91 2.53 10.16
N VAL A 19 5.71 1.61 10.74
CA VAL A 19 6.11 0.37 10.06
C VAL A 19 4.89 -0.45 9.65
N ALA A 20 3.90 -0.61 10.55
CA ALA A 20 2.67 -1.33 10.23
C ALA A 20 1.90 -0.72 9.06
N ARG A 21 1.73 0.61 9.03
CA ARG A 21 1.03 1.30 7.93
C ARG A 21 1.80 1.23 6.62
N ILE A 22 3.12 1.40 6.65
CA ILE A 22 3.98 1.25 5.46
C ILE A 22 3.91 -0.19 4.94
N SER A 23 3.91 -1.18 5.83
CA SER A 23 3.78 -2.59 5.46
C SER A 23 2.46 -2.86 4.74
N VAL A 24 1.35 -2.31 5.26
CA VAL A 24 0.03 -2.42 4.61
C VAL A 24 0.02 -1.74 3.24
N LEU A 25 0.61 -0.55 3.10
CA LEU A 25 0.74 0.13 1.82
C LEU A 25 1.54 -0.69 0.80
N ILE A 26 2.64 -1.30 1.24
CA ILE A 26 3.48 -2.17 0.39
C ILE A 26 2.71 -3.42 -0.03
N VAL A 27 2.01 -4.08 0.91
CA VAL A 27 1.19 -5.27 0.60
C VAL A 27 0.08 -4.93 -0.39
N ALA A 28 -0.61 -3.80 -0.20
CA ALA A 28 -1.63 -3.32 -1.13
C ALA A 28 -1.05 -3.05 -2.53
N TYR A 29 0.12 -2.42 -2.59
CA TYR A 29 0.83 -2.16 -3.85
C TYR A 29 1.25 -3.47 -4.55
N LEU A 30 1.83 -4.42 -3.82
CA LEU A 30 2.19 -5.73 -4.37
C LEU A 30 0.96 -6.46 -4.89
N GLY A 31 -0.16 -6.42 -4.18
CA GLY A 31 -1.43 -6.97 -4.66
C GLY A 31 -1.84 -6.40 -6.01
N MET A 32 -1.75 -5.08 -6.18
CA MET A 32 -2.07 -4.40 -7.44
C MET A 32 -1.09 -4.75 -8.57
N VAL A 33 0.21 -4.86 -8.27
CA VAL A 33 1.25 -5.24 -9.25
C VAL A 33 1.10 -6.70 -9.69
N CYS A 34 0.63 -7.58 -8.80
CA CYS A 34 0.42 -8.99 -9.12
C CYS A 34 -0.90 -9.26 -9.87
N LEU A 35 -1.86 -8.31 -9.88
CA LEU A 35 -3.16 -8.49 -10.56
C LEU A 35 -3.03 -8.90 -12.05
N PRO A 36 -2.16 -8.31 -12.88
CA PRO A 36 -1.98 -8.73 -14.26
C PRO A 36 -1.48 -10.18 -14.39
N ALA A 37 -0.56 -10.59 -13.52
CA ALA A 37 -0.04 -11.95 -13.50
C ALA A 37 -1.10 -12.97 -13.07
N ILE A 38 -1.91 -12.61 -12.05
CA ILE A 38 -3.06 -13.43 -11.62
C ILE A 38 -4.08 -13.54 -12.76
N ASN A 39 -4.39 -12.43 -13.44
CA ASN A 39 -5.33 -12.42 -14.54
C ASN A 39 -4.84 -13.26 -15.75
N GLN A 40 -3.55 -13.23 -16.07
CA GLN A 40 -2.99 -14.11 -17.09
C GLN A 40 -3.08 -15.58 -16.68
N TRP A 41 -2.79 -15.89 -15.42
CA TRP A 41 -2.89 -17.25 -14.90
C TRP A 41 -4.33 -17.80 -14.95
N THR A 42 -5.33 -17.00 -14.58
CA THR A 42 -6.75 -17.38 -14.65
C THR A 42 -7.24 -17.53 -16.09
N VAL A 43 -6.78 -16.69 -17.02
CA VAL A 43 -7.07 -16.83 -18.45
C VAL A 43 -6.56 -18.19 -18.97
N ILE A 44 -5.34 -18.58 -18.61
CA ILE A 44 -4.73 -19.84 -19.06
C ILE A 44 -5.46 -21.06 -18.48
N HIS A 45 -5.84 -21.03 -17.20
CA HIS A 45 -6.36 -22.23 -16.52
C HIS A 45 -7.89 -22.32 -16.54
N TRP A 46 -8.60 -21.18 -16.56
CA TRP A 46 -10.07 -21.11 -16.46
C TRP A 46 -10.73 -20.63 -17.76
N GLY A 47 -9.95 -20.40 -18.82
CA GLY A 47 -10.47 -20.06 -20.15
C GLY A 47 -11.19 -18.71 -20.21
N TRP A 48 -10.91 -17.81 -19.26
CA TRP A 48 -11.45 -16.45 -19.28
C TRP A 48 -10.89 -15.68 -20.48
N SER A 49 -11.69 -14.82 -21.10
CA SER A 49 -11.23 -13.97 -22.18
C SER A 49 -10.10 -13.07 -21.67
N GLY A 50 -8.91 -13.18 -22.28
CA GLY A 50 -7.76 -12.36 -21.94
C GLY A 50 -8.05 -10.86 -22.03
N ALA A 51 -7.40 -10.07 -21.18
CA ALA A 51 -7.50 -8.62 -21.24
C ALA A 51 -7.04 -8.12 -22.63
N SER A 52 -7.83 -7.23 -23.25
CA SER A 52 -7.47 -6.58 -24.51
C SER A 52 -6.16 -5.79 -24.36
N GLU A 53 -5.39 -5.62 -25.44
CA GLU A 53 -4.19 -4.75 -25.44
C GLU A 53 -4.46 -3.34 -24.89
N LYS A 54 -5.67 -2.80 -25.10
CA LYS A 54 -6.09 -1.51 -24.53
C LYS A 54 -6.20 -1.56 -23.00
N GLN A 55 -6.67 -2.66 -22.44
CA GLN A 55 -6.72 -2.88 -20.99
C GLN A 55 -5.31 -3.07 -20.42
N LEU A 56 -4.44 -3.80 -21.11
CA LEU A 56 -3.03 -3.97 -20.73
C LEU A 56 -2.27 -2.63 -20.67
N LYS A 57 -2.48 -1.74 -21.66
CA LYS A 57 -1.90 -0.39 -21.63
C LYS A 57 -2.48 0.47 -20.50
N ALA A 58 -3.78 0.36 -20.23
CA ALA A 58 -4.41 1.06 -19.11
C ALA A 58 -3.86 0.61 -17.74
N THR A 59 -3.54 -0.69 -17.58
CA THR A 59 -2.90 -1.20 -16.35
C THR A 59 -1.54 -0.57 -16.06
N VAL A 60 -0.74 -0.24 -17.09
CA VAL A 60 0.56 0.44 -16.90
C VAL A 60 0.35 1.85 -16.33
N GLY A 61 -0.64 2.59 -16.84
CA GLY A 61 -1.01 3.91 -16.31
C GLY A 61 -1.51 3.84 -14.87
N LEU A 62 -2.35 2.83 -14.56
CA LEU A 62 -2.81 2.55 -13.19
C LEU A 62 -1.65 2.23 -12.25
N GLU A 63 -0.70 1.38 -12.67
CA GLU A 63 0.47 1.03 -11.86
C GLU A 63 1.29 2.28 -11.51
N PHE A 64 1.47 3.21 -12.45
CA PHE A 64 2.17 4.47 -12.21
C PHE A 64 1.44 5.34 -11.17
N ILE A 65 0.11 5.47 -11.26
CA ILE A 65 -0.70 6.20 -10.28
C ILE A 65 -0.53 5.58 -8.88
N PHE A 66 -0.57 4.24 -8.78
CA PHE A 66 -0.37 3.55 -7.51
C PHE A 66 1.04 3.72 -6.94
N LYS A 67 2.08 3.74 -7.80
CA LYS A 67 3.45 4.09 -7.37
C LYS A 67 3.51 5.50 -6.79
N CYS A 68 2.88 6.48 -7.44
CA CYS A 68 2.81 7.85 -6.91
C CYS A 68 2.09 7.91 -5.56
N LEU A 69 0.95 7.21 -5.43
CA LEU A 69 0.22 7.13 -4.15
C LEU A 69 1.03 6.45 -3.04
N LEU A 70 1.78 5.39 -3.36
CA LEU A 70 2.68 4.72 -2.42
C LEU A 70 3.76 5.69 -1.93
N VAL A 71 4.46 6.35 -2.85
CA VAL A 71 5.51 7.33 -2.52
C VAL A 71 4.95 8.46 -1.66
N PHE A 72 3.78 8.99 -2.03
CA PHE A 72 3.09 10.01 -1.26
C PHE A 72 2.71 9.53 0.14
N GLY A 73 2.15 8.32 0.28
CA GLY A 73 1.79 7.71 1.56
C GLY A 73 3.00 7.52 2.48
N ILE A 74 4.12 7.04 1.93
CA ILE A 74 5.38 6.90 2.67
C ILE A 74 5.90 8.27 3.10
N ALA A 75 5.89 9.27 2.21
CA ALA A 75 6.31 10.64 2.54
C ALA A 75 5.49 11.22 3.70
N MET A 76 4.17 11.05 3.68
CA MET A 76 3.28 11.50 4.76
C MET A 76 3.59 10.82 6.10
N GLU A 77 3.90 9.51 6.10
CA GLU A 77 4.31 8.81 7.31
C GLU A 77 5.69 9.26 7.82
N ILE A 78 6.64 9.58 6.94
CA ILE A 78 7.94 10.18 7.32
C ILE A 78 7.73 11.54 7.99
N VAL A 79 6.92 12.42 7.39
CA VAL A 79 6.59 13.74 7.97
C VAL A 79 5.93 13.56 9.34
N ARG A 80 5.00 12.61 9.47
CA ARG A 80 4.35 12.30 10.75
C ARG A 80 5.36 11.82 11.80
N LEU A 81 6.30 10.95 11.42
CA LEU A 81 7.38 10.48 12.29
C LEU A 81 8.25 11.64 12.78
N LEU A 82 8.64 12.56 11.87
CA LEU A 82 9.41 13.76 12.19
C LEU A 82 8.66 14.65 13.19
N VAL A 83 7.37 14.91 12.95
CA VAL A 83 6.53 15.72 13.86
C VAL A 83 6.43 15.06 15.25
N VAL A 84 6.23 13.75 15.32
CA VAL A 84 6.19 13.01 16.59
C VAL A 84 7.55 13.09 17.31
N HIS A 85 8.66 12.96 16.58
CA HIS A 85 9.99 13.05 17.16
C HIS A 85 10.29 14.45 17.72
N ILE A 86 9.96 15.51 16.96
CA ILE A 86 10.12 16.90 17.40
C ILE A 86 9.26 17.18 18.64
N ARG A 87 7.99 16.74 18.64
CA ARG A 87 7.10 16.91 19.80
C ARG A 87 7.59 16.17 21.04
N ARG A 88 8.20 14.99 20.88
CA ARG A 88 8.82 14.24 21.99
C ARG A 88 10.04 14.97 22.56
N ARG A 89 10.86 15.62 21.73
CA ARG A 89 12.01 16.42 22.20
C ARG A 89 11.58 17.66 22.97
N LYS A 90 10.50 18.35 22.56
CA LYS A 90 10.00 19.55 23.26
C LYS A 90 9.31 19.29 24.61
N ARG A 91 8.94 18.03 24.91
CA ARG A 91 8.31 17.62 26.17
C ARG A 91 9.30 17.10 27.22
N LYS A 92 10.55 16.87 26.83
CA LYS A 92 11.67 16.62 27.75
C LYS A 92 12.36 17.93 28.04
#